data_AF-A0A1I6E773-F1
#
_entry.id   AF-A0A1I6E773-F1
#
_cell.length_a   1.000
_cell.length_b   1.000
_cell.length_c   1.000
_cell.angle_alpha   90.00
_cell.angle_beta   90.00
_cell.angle_gamma   90.00
#
_symmetry.space_group_name_H-M   'P 1'
#
loop_
_entity.id
_entity.type
_entity.pdbx_description
1 polymer ?
#
loop_
_entity_poly.entity_id
_entity_poly.type
_entity_poly.pdbx_seq_one_letter_code
_entity_poly.pdbx_strand_id
1 'polypeptide(L)'
;MVEEKSLALWHDSFPELMKTTAATGLVPRELQQYVAPALEEFRNETAAELGMPDYAYIDKGELPSRLNGKVGGGMTKKMVAFAEAVLAWNYKNRVLLNDTEMNRPEMLTE
;
A
#
# COMPACT_ATOMS: atom_id res chain seq x y z
N MET A 1 -9.59 38.77 -12.17
CA MET A 1 -8.42 38.23 -11.45
C MET A 1 -8.95 37.72 -10.13
N VAL A 2 -9.19 36.42 -10.02
CA VAL A 2 -9.69 35.81 -8.78
C VAL A 2 -8.48 35.24 -8.06
N GLU A 3 -8.23 35.87 -6.92
CA GLU A 3 -7.17 35.60 -5.98
C GLU A 3 -7.25 34.17 -5.44
N GLU A 4 -6.08 33.61 -5.20
CA GLU A 4 -5.79 32.23 -4.88
C GLU A 4 -6.78 31.57 -3.89
N LYS A 5 -7.39 30.49 -4.36
CA LYS A 5 -7.99 29.46 -3.48
C LYS A 5 -6.89 28.51 -2.97
N SER A 6 -5.83 29.06 -2.35
CA SER A 6 -4.63 28.34 -1.87
C SER A 6 -4.71 27.90 -0.40
N LEU A 7 -5.87 27.48 0.11
CA LEU A 7 -6.01 27.03 1.51
C LEU A 7 -6.75 25.70 1.69
N ALA A 8 -6.24 24.67 1.00
CA ALA A 8 -6.30 23.28 1.43
C ALA A 8 -5.11 22.55 0.78
N LEU A 9 -3.91 22.75 1.35
CA LEU A 9 -2.68 22.09 0.94
C LEU A 9 -2.75 20.61 1.35
N TRP A 10 -3.29 19.77 0.47
CA TRP A 10 -3.22 18.32 0.59
C TRP A 10 -1.78 17.86 0.30
N HIS A 11 -1.01 17.53 1.34
CA HIS A 11 0.30 16.90 1.23
C HIS A 11 0.18 15.36 1.28
N ASP A 12 -0.84 14.78 0.63
CA ASP A 12 -1.01 13.33 0.55
C ASP A 12 -0.40 12.79 -0.74
N SER A 13 0.91 12.94 -0.88
CA SER A 13 1.62 12.15 -1.88
C SER A 13 1.57 10.67 -1.46
N PHE A 14 1.35 9.76 -2.41
CA PHE A 14 1.38 8.32 -2.14
C PHE A 14 2.65 7.89 -1.35
N PRO A 15 3.86 8.44 -1.62
CA PRO A 15 5.02 8.22 -0.78
C PRO A 15 4.85 8.59 0.71
N GLU A 16 4.21 9.73 1.01
CA GLU A 16 4.04 10.19 2.40
C GLU A 16 2.96 9.40 3.14
N LEU A 17 1.89 9.01 2.44
CA LEU A 17 0.89 8.07 2.96
C LEU A 17 1.55 6.76 3.39
N MET A 18 2.36 6.16 2.49
CA MET A 18 3.01 4.89 2.76
C MET A 18 4.02 4.99 3.92
N LYS A 19 4.74 6.10 4.03
CA LYS A 19 5.64 6.37 5.15
C LYS A 19 4.87 6.54 6.47
N THR A 20 3.76 7.25 6.46
CA THR A 20 2.89 7.47 7.62
C THR A 20 2.27 6.16 8.11
N THR A 21 1.71 5.36 7.20
CA THR A 21 1.14 4.05 7.55
C THR A 21 2.21 3.07 8.02
N ALA A 22 3.39 3.05 7.39
CA ALA A 22 4.49 2.19 7.83
C ALA A 22 5.02 2.58 9.23
N ALA A 23 5.04 3.87 9.57
CA ALA A 23 5.49 4.34 10.88
C ALA A 23 4.45 4.14 11.99
N THR A 24 3.17 4.34 11.69
CA THR A 24 2.08 4.31 12.69
C THR A 24 1.42 2.94 12.82
N GLY A 25 1.51 2.10 11.78
CA GLY A 25 0.76 0.84 11.68
C GLY A 25 -0.74 1.04 11.49
N LEU A 26 -1.20 2.27 11.20
CA LEU A 26 -2.62 2.62 11.09
C LEU A 26 -2.97 3.10 9.69
N VAL A 27 -4.17 2.71 9.24
CA VAL A 27 -4.80 3.30 8.05
C VAL A 27 -5.39 4.66 8.43
N PRO A 28 -5.09 5.74 7.70
CA PRO A 28 -5.65 7.07 7.96
C PRO A 28 -7.18 7.06 7.96
N ARG A 29 -7.77 7.91 8.78
CA ARG A 29 -9.23 7.91 9.05
C ARG A 29 -10.05 8.12 7.77
N GLU A 30 -9.60 9.02 6.93
CA GLU A 30 -10.16 9.35 5.63
C GLU A 30 -10.20 8.16 4.67
N LEU A 31 -9.26 7.21 4.84
CA LEU A 31 -9.17 6.01 4.02
C LEU A 31 -9.93 4.80 4.60
N GLN A 32 -10.29 4.81 5.89
CA GLN A 32 -10.88 3.64 6.54
C GLN A 32 -12.16 3.14 5.86
N GLN A 33 -13.00 4.04 5.35
CA GLN A 33 -14.24 3.66 4.64
C GLN A 33 -13.98 2.85 3.36
N TYR A 34 -12.80 2.99 2.76
CA TYR A 34 -12.43 2.30 1.52
C TYR A 34 -11.73 0.95 1.77
N VAL A 35 -11.33 0.64 3.00
CA VAL A 35 -10.57 -0.58 3.31
C VAL A 35 -11.39 -1.84 3.02
N ALA A 36 -12.61 -1.93 3.54
CA ALA A 36 -13.46 -3.10 3.34
C ALA A 36 -13.78 -3.36 1.85
N PRO A 37 -14.26 -2.38 1.06
CA PRO A 37 -14.54 -2.62 -0.36
C PRO A 37 -13.27 -2.95 -1.17
N ALA A 38 -12.14 -2.31 -0.88
CA ALA A 38 -10.87 -2.63 -1.56
C ALA A 38 -10.40 -4.06 -1.25
N LEU A 39 -10.54 -4.52 0.01
CA LEU A 39 -10.21 -5.89 0.39
C LEU A 39 -11.15 -6.92 -0.25
N GLU A 40 -12.42 -6.57 -0.44
CA GLU A 40 -13.38 -7.40 -1.16
C GLU A 40 -13.05 -7.54 -2.64
N GLU A 41 -12.75 -6.42 -3.31
CA GLU A 41 -12.28 -6.42 -4.71
C GLU A 41 -11.03 -7.29 -4.86
N PHE A 42 -10.02 -7.04 -4.03
CA PHE A 42 -8.78 -7.80 -4.04
C PHE A 42 -8.96 -9.31 -3.79
N ARG A 43 -9.88 -9.67 -2.90
CA ARG A 43 -10.26 -11.08 -2.65
C ARG A 43 -10.87 -11.71 -3.90
N ASN A 44 -11.80 -11.00 -4.54
CA ASN A 44 -12.52 -11.50 -5.72
C ASN A 44 -11.58 -11.63 -6.93
N GLU A 45 -10.69 -10.66 -7.15
CA GLU A 45 -9.63 -10.74 -8.17
C GLU A 45 -8.70 -11.93 -7.94
N THR A 46 -8.23 -12.10 -6.69
CA THR A 46 -7.36 -13.23 -6.34
C THR A 46 -8.08 -14.57 -6.52
N ALA A 47 -9.39 -14.64 -6.27
CA ALA A 47 -10.18 -15.84 -6.55
C ALA A 47 -10.36 -16.08 -8.05
N ALA A 48 -10.58 -15.03 -8.85
CA ALA A 48 -10.69 -15.10 -10.30
C ALA A 48 -9.41 -15.65 -10.95
N GLU A 49 -8.23 -15.20 -10.49
CA GLU A 49 -6.93 -15.75 -10.92
C GLU A 49 -6.77 -17.25 -10.61
N LEU A 50 -7.45 -17.73 -9.56
CA LEU A 50 -7.46 -19.15 -9.16
C LEU A 50 -8.56 -19.95 -9.85
N GLY A 51 -9.26 -19.36 -10.83
CA GLY A 51 -10.31 -20.01 -11.62
C GLY A 51 -11.71 -19.93 -11.01
N MET A 52 -11.96 -19.01 -10.07
CA MET A 52 -13.26 -18.78 -9.44
C MET A 52 -13.75 -17.35 -9.73
N PRO A 53 -14.18 -17.05 -10.97
CA PRO A 53 -14.58 -15.69 -11.36
C PRO A 53 -15.81 -15.18 -10.58
N ASP A 54 -16.72 -16.06 -10.19
CA ASP A 54 -17.97 -15.70 -9.50
C ASP A 54 -17.86 -15.78 -7.96
N TYR A 55 -16.65 -15.74 -7.40
CA TYR A 55 -16.41 -15.90 -5.95
C TYR A 55 -17.21 -14.91 -5.09
N ALA A 56 -17.55 -13.74 -5.62
CA ALA A 56 -18.41 -12.77 -4.94
C ALA A 56 -19.81 -13.33 -4.63
N TYR A 57 -20.40 -14.08 -5.56
CA TYR A 57 -21.79 -14.53 -5.52
C TYR A 57 -21.98 -15.95 -4.98
N ILE A 58 -20.90 -16.72 -4.91
CA ILE A 58 -20.95 -18.09 -4.37
C ILE A 58 -21.03 -18.04 -2.85
N ASP A 59 -21.82 -18.94 -2.26
CA ASP A 59 -21.78 -19.20 -0.82
C ASP A 59 -20.45 -19.87 -0.45
N LYS A 60 -19.65 -19.17 0.35
CA LYS A 60 -18.33 -19.63 0.77
C LYS A 60 -18.42 -20.85 1.69
N GLY A 61 -19.57 -21.10 2.31
CA GLY A 61 -19.85 -22.30 3.11
C GLY A 61 -19.98 -23.57 2.29
N GLU A 62 -20.44 -23.46 1.03
CA GLU A 62 -20.54 -24.60 0.10
C GLU A 62 -19.23 -24.90 -0.63
N LEU A 63 -18.32 -23.92 -0.69
CA LEU A 63 -16.99 -24.11 -1.28
C LEU A 63 -16.12 -25.01 -0.39
N PRO A 64 -15.36 -25.96 -0.99
CA PRO A 64 -14.37 -26.71 -0.25
C PRO A 64 -13.40 -25.78 0.49
N SER A 65 -13.15 -26.05 1.79
CA SER A 65 -12.29 -25.20 2.63
C SER A 65 -10.91 -24.96 2.03
N ARG A 66 -10.40 -25.92 1.25
CA ARG A 66 -9.13 -25.79 0.51
C ARG A 66 -9.17 -24.69 -0.55
N LEU A 67 -10.29 -24.46 -1.23
CA LEU A 67 -10.42 -23.38 -2.21
C LEU A 67 -10.47 -22.02 -1.53
N ASN A 68 -11.27 -21.88 -0.46
CA ASN A 68 -11.27 -20.68 0.38
C ASN A 68 -9.87 -20.38 0.94
N GLY A 69 -9.17 -21.41 1.44
CA GLY A 69 -7.81 -21.29 1.95
C GLY A 69 -6.81 -20.85 0.87
N LYS A 70 -6.95 -21.30 -0.37
CA LYS A 70 -6.10 -20.82 -1.49
C LYS A 70 -6.30 -19.34 -1.78
N VAL A 71 -7.54 -18.85 -1.74
CA VAL A 71 -7.84 -17.41 -1.94
C VAL A 71 -7.20 -16.59 -0.81
N GLY A 72 -7.50 -16.92 0.45
CA GLY A 72 -6.95 -16.21 1.60
C GLY A 72 -5.42 -16.26 1.66
N GLY A 73 -4.83 -17.43 1.38
CA GLY A 73 -3.37 -17.58 1.29
C GLY A 73 -2.75 -16.76 0.15
N GLY A 74 -3.42 -16.70 -1.01
CA GLY A 74 -3.01 -15.88 -2.14
C GLY A 74 -3.04 -14.39 -1.82
N MET A 75 -4.10 -13.93 -1.16
CA MET A 75 -4.22 -12.55 -0.68
C MET A 75 -3.07 -12.19 0.26
N THR A 76 -2.84 -13.00 1.31
CA THR A 76 -1.76 -12.77 2.27
C THR A 76 -0.40 -12.74 1.58
N LYS A 77 -0.12 -13.68 0.67
CA LYS A 77 1.15 -13.72 -0.07
C LYS A 77 1.41 -12.43 -0.84
N LYS A 78 0.40 -11.92 -1.56
CA LYS A 78 0.49 -10.68 -2.34
C LYS A 78 0.62 -9.44 -1.45
N MET A 79 -0.14 -9.36 -0.35
CA MET A 79 -0.03 -8.26 0.62
C MET A 79 1.35 -8.20 1.27
N VAL A 80 1.92 -9.36 1.65
CA VAL A 80 3.28 -9.46 2.18
C VAL A 80 4.29 -8.97 1.14
N ALA A 81 4.19 -9.44 -0.10
CA ALA A 81 5.08 -8.99 -1.18
C ALA A 81 5.01 -7.47 -1.42
N PHE A 82 3.81 -6.88 -1.35
CA PHE A 82 3.64 -5.43 -1.44
C PHE A 82 4.32 -4.71 -0.26
N ALA A 83 4.11 -5.18 0.97
CA ALA A 83 4.75 -4.62 2.15
C ALA A 83 6.28 -4.73 2.09
N GLU A 84 6.82 -5.89 1.68
CA GLU A 84 8.25 -6.11 1.47
C GLU A 84 8.84 -5.12 0.46
N ALA A 85 8.18 -4.92 -0.68
CA ALA A 85 8.62 -3.97 -1.70
C ALA A 85 8.68 -2.54 -1.17
N VAL A 86 7.66 -2.12 -0.40
CA VAL A 86 7.60 -0.79 0.22
C VAL A 86 8.69 -0.61 1.27
N LEU A 87 8.91 -1.62 2.13
CA LEU A 87 9.95 -1.58 3.16
C LEU A 87 11.33 -1.51 2.53
N ALA A 88 11.59 -2.33 1.50
CA ALA A 88 12.84 -2.32 0.75
C ALA A 88 13.09 -0.96 0.08
N TRP A 89 12.06 -0.37 -0.54
CA TRP A 89 12.15 0.96 -1.15
C TRP A 89 12.48 2.05 -0.12
N ASN A 90 11.78 2.07 1.03
CA ASN A 90 12.05 3.02 2.11
C ASN A 90 13.47 2.87 2.68
N TYR A 91 13.91 1.63 2.89
CA TYR A 91 15.26 1.35 3.35
C TYR A 91 16.31 1.84 2.34
N LYS A 92 16.15 1.51 1.05
CA LYS A 92 17.03 1.95 -0.03
C LYS A 92 17.16 3.48 -0.06
N ASN A 93 16.04 4.21 -0.02
CA ASN A 93 16.09 5.67 -0.10
C ASN A 93 16.77 6.30 1.09
N ARG A 94 16.55 5.78 2.31
CA ARG A 94 17.28 6.25 3.50
C ARG A 94 18.77 6.02 3.39
N VAL A 95 19.20 4.83 2.94
CA VAL A 95 20.63 4.51 2.78
C VAL A 95 21.27 5.41 1.72
N LEU A 96 20.64 5.55 0.56
CA LEU A 96 21.16 6.37 -0.53
C LEU A 96 21.24 7.85 -0.18
N LEU A 97 20.23 8.40 0.53
CA LEU A 97 20.27 9.79 0.99
C LEU A 97 21.43 10.04 1.96
N ASN A 98 21.67 9.10 2.88
CA ASN A 98 22.77 9.20 3.82
C ASN A 98 24.14 9.13 3.13
N ASP A 99 24.29 8.29 2.10
CA ASP A 99 25.52 8.20 1.30
C ASP A 99 25.80 9.50 0.52
N THR A 100 24.77 10.18 0.02
CA THR A 100 24.91 11.50 -0.64
C THR A 100 25.23 12.64 0.33
N GLU A 101 24.74 12.59 1.57
CA GLU A 101 25.06 13.60 2.58
C GLU A 101 26.50 13.46 3.08
N MET A 102 26.98 12.23 3.29
CA MET A 102 28.36 11.95 3.69
C MET A 102 29.42 12.32 2.63
N ASN A 103 29.05 12.28 1.34
CA ASN A 103 29.96 12.57 0.23
C ASN A 103 29.76 13.96 -0.39
N ARG A 104 29.07 14.88 0.29
CA ARG A 104 28.94 16.25 -0.21
C ARG A 104 30.31 16.94 -0.12
N PRO A 105 30.92 17.41 -1.23
CA PRO A 105 32.13 18.22 -1.13
C PRO A 105 31.79 19.48 -0.33
N GLU A 106 32.54 19.75 0.73
CA GLU A 106 32.45 21.00 1.47
C GLU A 106 32.64 22.14 0.47
N MET A 107 31.57 22.88 0.20
CA MET A 107 31.66 24.14 -0.53
C MET A 107 32.45 25.08 0.38
N LEU A 108 33.75 25.23 0.08
CA LEU A 108 34.61 26.23 0.70
C LEU A 108 33.89 27.57 0.57
N THR A 109 33.48 28.10 1.72
CA THR A 109 32.96 29.47 1.80
C THR A 109 34.18 30.38 1.79
N GLU A 110 34.34 31.13 0.70
CA GLU A 110 35.29 32.24 0.60
C GLU A 110 34.81 33.46 1.40
#